data_AF-A0A5E3WY48-F1
#
_entry.id   AF-A0A5E3WY48-F1
#
_cell.length_a   1.000
_cell.length_b   1.000
_cell.length_c   1.000
_cell.angle_alpha   90.00
_cell.angle_beta   90.00
_cell.angle_gamma   90.00
#
_symmetry.space_group_name_H-M   'P 1'
#
loop_
_entity.id
_entity.type
_entity.pdbx_description
1 polymer ?
#
loop_
_entity_poly.entity_id
_entity_poly.type
_entity_poly.pdbx_seq_one_letter_code
_entity_poly.pdbx_strand_id
1 'polypeptide(L)'
;MGLLSTVLGFSAWGLASRFGQLGIQRRPLLDKPLGHAIAAGAFGFVGYWAYQWDVKSGEMLQGMRAEIKERRQKQISAAEEAGNAELAQWLKDRV
;
A
#
# COMPACT_ATOMS: atom_id res chain seq x y z
N MET A 1 -1.78 4.37 4.68
CA MET A 1 -1.33 5.67 5.26
C MET A 1 -2.53 6.54 5.65
N GLY A 2 -2.36 7.65 6.38
CA GLY A 2 -3.49 8.55 6.71
C GLY A 2 -3.86 9.47 5.54
N LEU A 3 -5.16 9.65 5.26
CA LEU A 3 -5.64 10.49 4.15
C LEU A 3 -5.07 11.92 4.22
N LEU A 4 -5.21 12.56 5.37
CA LEU A 4 -4.75 13.94 5.56
C LEU A 4 -3.23 14.06 5.39
N SER A 5 -2.45 13.12 5.92
CA SER A 5 -0.99 13.14 5.76
C SER A 5 -0.58 13.02 4.29
N THR A 6 -1.25 12.16 3.51
CA THR A 6 -0.95 12.00 2.09
C THR A 6 -1.31 13.27 1.32
N VAL A 7 -2.53 13.80 1.51
CA VAL A 7 -2.97 15.02 0.82
C VAL A 7 -2.08 16.21 1.18
N LEU A 8 -1.76 16.41 2.46
CA LEU A 8 -0.91 17.51 2.91
C LEU A 8 0.53 17.35 2.42
N GLY A 9 1.09 16.14 2.45
CA GLY A 9 2.44 15.86 1.95
C GLY A 9 2.57 16.19 0.46
N PHE A 10 1.61 15.75 -0.35
CA PHE A 10 1.59 16.09 -1.78
C PHE A 10 1.30 17.58 -2.01
N SER A 11 0.39 18.20 -1.24
CA SER A 11 0.12 19.64 -1.36
C SER A 11 1.38 20.47 -1.07
N ALA A 12 2.15 20.10 -0.03
CA ALA A 12 3.42 20.71 0.30
C ALA A 12 4.45 20.53 -0.83
N TRP A 13 4.48 19.35 -1.47
CA TRP A 13 5.29 19.11 -2.65
C TRP A 13 4.88 20.02 -3.83
N GLY A 14 3.57 20.20 -4.05
CA GLY A 14 3.05 21.15 -5.04
C GLY A 14 3.54 22.57 -4.79
N LEU A 15 3.49 23.05 -3.55
CA LEU A 15 4.03 24.35 -3.16
C LEU A 15 5.55 24.44 -3.40
N ALA A 16 6.30 23.41 -3.01
CA ALA A 16 7.74 23.35 -3.24
C ALA A 16 8.09 23.41 -4.74
N SER A 17 7.33 22.70 -5.58
CA SER A 17 7.50 22.75 -7.03
C SER A 17 7.24 24.15 -7.60
N ARG A 18 6.24 24.86 -7.07
CA ARG A 18 5.91 26.24 -7.45
C ARG A 18 7.01 27.21 -7.04
N PHE A 19 7.57 27.06 -5.84
CA PHE A 19 8.73 27.83 -5.40
C PHE A 19 9.97 27.55 -6.25
N GLY A 20 10.23 26.29 -6.57
CA GLY A 20 11.32 25.90 -7.47
C GLY A 20 11.18 26.53 -8.86
N GLN A 21 9.97 26.50 -9.43
CA GLN A 21 9.67 27.17 -10.70
C GLN A 21 9.99 28.67 -10.65
N LEU A 22 9.50 29.39 -9.62
CA LEU A 22 9.71 30.83 -9.48
C LEU A 22 11.20 31.18 -9.25
N GLY A 23 11.90 30.35 -8.46
CA GLY A 23 13.34 30.48 -8.24
C GLY A 23 14.16 30.36 -9.53
N ILE A 24 13.84 29.37 -10.38
CA ILE A 24 14.48 29.22 -11.70
C ILE A 24 14.20 30.42 -12.59
N GLN A 25 12.98 30.96 -12.57
CA GLN A 25 12.59 32.14 -13.32
C GLN A 25 13.11 33.46 -12.73
N ARG A 26 13.90 33.41 -11.63
CA ARG A 26 14.37 34.60 -10.88
C ARG A 26 13.22 35.54 -10.48
N ARG A 27 12.03 35.00 -10.23
CA ARG A 27 10.85 35.75 -9.76
C ARG A 27 10.73 35.67 -8.23
N PRO A 28 10.08 36.64 -7.57
CA PRO A 28 9.79 36.55 -6.14
C PRO A 28 9.03 35.25 -5.81
N LEU A 29 9.42 34.57 -4.73
CA LEU A 29 8.87 33.24 -4.39
C LEU A 29 7.38 33.27 -4.09
N LEU A 30 6.84 34.39 -3.59
CA LEU A 30 5.42 34.54 -3.31
C LEU A 30 4.64 35.20 -4.46
N ASP A 31 5.26 35.29 -5.65
CA ASP A 31 4.61 35.89 -6.83
C ASP A 31 3.38 35.06 -7.24
N LYS A 32 2.25 35.76 -7.38
CA LYS A 32 0.93 35.22 -7.75
C LYS A 32 0.46 34.13 -6.77
N PRO A 33 -0.20 34.51 -5.65
CA PRO A 33 -0.66 33.55 -4.63
C PRO A 33 -1.65 32.51 -5.18
N LEU A 34 -2.44 32.86 -6.19
CA LEU A 34 -3.34 31.92 -6.87
C LEU A 34 -2.57 30.74 -7.51
N GLY A 35 -1.37 30.97 -8.03
CA GLY A 35 -0.53 29.90 -8.59
C GLY A 35 -0.07 28.89 -7.55
N HIS A 36 0.14 29.34 -6.30
CA HIS A 36 0.47 28.47 -5.17
C HIS A 36 -0.73 27.64 -4.74
N ALA A 37 -1.92 28.26 -4.67
CA ALA A 37 -3.16 27.55 -4.37
C ALA A 37 -3.48 26.47 -5.42
N ILE A 38 -3.30 26.78 -6.71
CA ILE A 38 -3.49 25.81 -7.81
C ILE A 38 -2.47 24.68 -7.71
N ALA A 39 -1.19 24.98 -7.48
CA ALA A 39 -0.16 23.94 -7.37
C ALA A 39 -0.41 23.02 -6.14
N ALA A 40 -0.71 23.61 -4.99
CA ALA A 40 -1.07 22.86 -3.78
C ALA A 40 -2.32 22.00 -4.02
N GLY A 41 -3.37 22.55 -4.61
CA GLY A 41 -4.60 21.82 -4.90
C GLY A 41 -4.42 20.69 -5.91
N ALA A 42 -3.68 20.93 -6.99
CA ALA A 42 -3.41 19.94 -8.03
C ALA A 42 -2.62 18.75 -7.48
N PHE A 43 -1.53 19.00 -6.76
CA PHE A 43 -0.77 17.92 -6.16
C PHE A 43 -1.51 17.29 -4.98
N GLY A 44 -2.22 18.06 -4.16
CA GLY A 44 -3.09 17.52 -3.10
C GLY A 44 -4.14 16.55 -3.65
N PHE A 45 -4.71 16.85 -4.82
CA PHE A 45 -5.61 15.95 -5.54
C PHE A 45 -4.91 14.66 -6.00
N VAL A 46 -3.67 14.75 -6.50
CA VAL A 46 -2.85 13.56 -6.79
C VAL A 46 -2.61 12.74 -5.52
N GLY A 47 -2.35 13.38 -4.39
CA GLY A 47 -2.22 12.73 -3.08
C GLY A 47 -3.50 12.02 -2.63
N TYR A 48 -4.67 12.62 -2.87
CA TYR A 48 -5.96 11.96 -2.64
C TYR A 48 -6.09 10.68 -3.48
N TRP A 49 -5.75 10.74 -4.76
CA TRP A 49 -5.81 9.57 -5.64
C TRP A 49 -4.82 8.46 -5.21
N ALA A 50 -3.61 8.85 -4.80
CA ALA A 50 -2.62 7.93 -4.25
C ALA A 50 -3.13 7.23 -2.98
N TYR A 51 -3.83 7.94 -2.09
CA TYR A 51 -4.46 7.34 -0.92
C TYR A 51 -5.54 6.31 -1.31
N GLN A 52 -6.41 6.64 -2.27
CA GLN A 52 -7.44 5.70 -2.74
C GLN A 52 -6.82 4.43 -3.33
N TRP A 53 -5.70 4.56 -4.05
CA TRP A 53 -4.95 3.41 -4.55
C TRP A 53 -4.43 2.53 -3.41
N ASP A 54 -3.81 3.12 -2.38
CA ASP A 54 -3.26 2.41 -1.21
C ASP A 54 -4.35 1.60 -0.51
N VAL A 55 -5.52 2.20 -0.27
CA VAL A 55 -6.67 1.54 0.33
C VAL A 55 -7.09 0.31 -0.49
N LYS A 56 -7.33 0.49 -1.79
CA LYS A 56 -7.76 -0.60 -2.68
C LYS A 56 -6.72 -1.72 -2.76
N SER A 57 -5.43 -1.37 -2.78
CA SER A 57 -4.34 -2.35 -2.80
C SER A 57 -4.27 -3.12 -1.49
N GLY A 58 -4.46 -2.45 -0.35
CA GLY A 58 -4.52 -3.07 0.96
C GLY A 58 -5.63 -4.11 1.07
N GLU A 59 -6.83 -3.79 0.59
CA GLU A 59 -7.98 -4.72 0.56
C GLU A 59 -7.67 -5.97 -0.27
N MET A 60 -7.12 -5.79 -1.49
CA MET A 60 -6.73 -6.91 -2.35
C MET A 60 -5.67 -7.80 -1.70
N LEU A 61 -4.65 -7.19 -1.07
CA LEU A 61 -3.59 -7.92 -0.39
C LEU A 61 -4.09 -8.69 0.83
N GLN A 62 -5.06 -8.15 1.58
CA GLN A 62 -5.66 -8.86 2.71
C GLN A 62 -6.39 -10.14 2.25
N GLY A 63 -7.17 -10.04 1.17
CA GLY A 63 -7.84 -11.21 0.58
C GLY A 63 -6.83 -12.28 0.12
N MET A 64 -5.81 -11.88 -0.64
CA MET A 64 -4.76 -12.80 -1.09
C MET A 64 -4.01 -13.46 0.07
N ARG A 65 -3.72 -12.72 1.15
CA ARG A 65 -3.07 -13.27 2.35
C ARG A 65 -3.95 -14.30 3.06
N ALA A 66 -5.27 -14.07 3.12
CA ALA A 66 -6.21 -15.03 3.69
C ALA A 66 -6.25 -16.33 2.87
N GLU A 67 -6.32 -16.22 1.55
CA GLU A 67 -6.31 -17.38 0.64
C GLU A 67 -5.01 -18.19 0.73
N ILE A 68 -3.85 -17.52 0.76
CA ILE A 68 -2.56 -18.18 0.94
C ILE A 68 -2.50 -18.91 2.29
N LYS A 69 -3.04 -18.31 3.36
CA LYS A 69 -3.07 -18.93 4.68
C LYS A 69 -3.96 -20.18 4.68
N GLU A 70 -5.13 -20.13 4.06
CA GLU A 70 -6.03 -21.28 3.95
C GLU A 70 -5.38 -22.44 3.16
N ARG A 71 -4.76 -22.13 2.01
CA ARG A 71 -4.04 -23.13 1.20
C ARG A 71 -2.91 -23.78 1.97
N ARG A 72 -2.12 -22.99 2.71
CA ARG A 72 -1.04 -23.51 3.57
C ARG A 72 -1.60 -24.40 4.68
N GLN A 73 -2.70 -24.02 5.33
CA GLN A 73 -3.32 -24.83 6.36
C GLN A 73 -3.77 -26.19 5.82
N LYS A 74 -4.40 -26.21 4.63
CA LYS A 74 -4.82 -27.46 3.96
C LYS A 74 -3.64 -28.36 3.61
N GLN A 75 -2.52 -27.78 3.16
CA GLN A 75 -1.31 -28.56 2.87
C GLN A 75 -0.69 -29.16 4.14
N ILE A 76 -0.69 -28.42 5.24
CA ILE A 76 -0.19 -28.91 6.53
C ILE A 76 -1.08 -30.04 7.04
N SER A 77 -2.41 -29.88 7.05
CA SER A 77 -3.32 -30.93 7.51
C SER A 77 -3.22 -32.19 6.65
N ALA A 78 -3.11 -32.06 5.32
CA ALA A 78 -2.94 -33.21 4.43
C ALA A 78 -1.61 -33.94 4.67
N ALA A 79 -0.53 -33.21 4.96
CA ALA A 79 0.76 -33.80 5.30
C ALA A 79 0.75 -34.50 6.67
N GLU A 80 0.06 -33.92 7.66
CA GLU A 80 -0.16 -34.53 8.98
C GLU A 80 -0.99 -35.82 8.86
N GLU A 81 -2.07 -35.81 8.08
CA GLU A 81 -2.89 -36.99 7.82
C GLU A 81 -2.09 -38.11 7.12
N ALA A 82 -1.31 -37.76 6.10
CA ALA A 82 -0.44 -38.71 5.41
C ALA A 82 0.62 -39.32 6.35
N GLY A 83 1.30 -38.49 7.15
CA GLY A 83 2.28 -38.98 8.11
C GLY A 83 1.67 -39.84 9.22
N ASN A 84 0.46 -39.50 9.68
CA ASN A 84 -0.25 -40.28 10.70
C ASN A 84 -0.72 -41.64 10.13
N ALA A 85 -1.13 -41.67 8.85
CA ALA A 85 -1.46 -42.91 8.16
C ALA A 85 -0.23 -43.82 7.97
N GLU A 86 0.92 -43.26 7.56
CA GLU A 86 2.19 -44.00 7.46
C GLU A 86 2.62 -44.57 8.82
N LEU A 87 2.50 -43.79 9.89
CA LEU A 87 2.85 -44.22 11.25
C LEU A 87 1.92 -45.34 11.75
N ALA A 88 0.61 -45.22 11.49
CA ALA A 88 -0.36 -46.28 11.80
C ALA A 88 -0.06 -47.58 11.04
N GLN A 89 0.34 -47.48 9.77
CA GLN A 89 0.73 -48.64 8.98
C GLN A 89 2.00 -49.30 9.52
N TRP A 90 3.04 -48.51 9.82
CA TRP A 90 4.27 -49.02 10.44
C TRP A 90 4.04 -49.72 11.79
N LEU A 91 3.11 -49.19 12.61
CA LEU A 91 2.75 -49.80 13.89
C LEU A 91 2.07 -51.16 13.66
N LYS A 92 1.17 -51.23 12.68
CA LYS A 92 0.47 -52.47 12.32
C LYS A 92 1.42 -53.55 11.81
N ASP A 93 2.48 -53.18 11.09
CA ASP A 93 3.46 -54.12 10.56
C ASP A 93 4.45 -54.65 11.62
N ARG A 94 4.50 -54.02 12.81
CA ARG A 94 5.42 -54.39 13.92
C ARG A 94 4.80 -55.19 15.06
N VAL A 95 3.47 -55.28 15.12
CA VAL A 95 2.72 -56.05 16.12
C VAL A 95 2.30 -57.38 15.51
#